data_AF-W7UPZ9-F1
#
_entry.id   AF-W7UPZ9-F1
#
_cell.length_a   1.000
_cell.length_b   1.000
_cell.length_c   1.000
_cell.angle_alpha   90.00
_cell.angle_beta   90.00
_cell.angle_gamma   90.00
#
_symmetry.space_group_name_H-M   'P 1'
#
loop_
_entity.id
_entity.type
_entity.pdbx_description
1 polymer ?
#
loop_
_entity_poly.entity_id
_entity_poly.type
_entity_poly.pdbx_seq_one_letter_code
_entity_poly.pdbx_strand_id
1 'polypeptide(L)'
;MNEGVLTAETAEITFSAGTFAGYWLTGILYMVLPIVAFFTIGRYSKAKYLPLIAGILAYFISTKLCDLTVWLLLFSAPYAVKVAIATEIVCFFEEPARWLAMKYPVSNIITPAAAVCYGIGHAGIECWMRGISTFRIIGYGQDLERYGIEHFTDGKTAENAETVINKLQKYADTGLFMGVLNTLDLIVAFGFHIALSMLIFRKMKEQNFLKRWLPLAVLLHYVMNALPGLVSFSGNMYLTSITSIITGLGIIALIYRLADGRECIDGILFPDITE
;
A
#
# COMPACT_ATOMS: atom_id res chain seq x y z
N MET A 1 32.31 18.24 36.49
CA MET A 1 30.95 18.80 36.39
C MET A 1 30.76 19.31 34.97
N ASN A 2 30.04 18.54 34.17
CA ASN A 2 29.46 19.01 32.92
C ASN A 2 27.97 18.63 33.00
N GLU A 3 27.29 19.29 33.93
CA GLU A 3 25.84 19.23 34.08
C GLU A 3 25.26 20.20 33.07
N GLY A 4 24.62 19.70 32.02
CA GLY A 4 24.01 20.61 31.06
C GLY A 4 23.62 20.05 29.70
N VAL A 5 23.19 18.80 29.57
CA VAL A 5 22.33 18.36 28.44
C VAL A 5 21.52 17.15 28.90
N LEU A 6 20.34 17.34 29.49
CA LEU A 6 19.23 16.37 29.61
C LEU A 6 18.08 17.04 30.38
N THR A 7 17.55 18.14 29.84
CA THR A 7 16.35 18.81 30.36
C THR A 7 15.37 19.11 29.22
N ALA A 8 15.14 18.12 28.36
CA ALA A 8 13.80 17.92 27.87
C ALA A 8 13.28 16.75 28.70
N GLU A 9 12.20 16.95 29.47
CA GLU A 9 11.40 15.83 29.95
C GLU A 9 11.19 14.91 28.75
N THR A 10 11.83 13.74 28.75
CA THR A 10 11.37 12.65 27.90
C THR A 10 10.01 12.31 28.47
N ALA A 11 8.96 12.97 27.99
CA ALA A 11 7.60 12.54 28.19
C ALA A 11 7.62 11.03 27.92
N GLU A 12 7.27 10.25 28.93
CA GLU A 12 7.38 8.80 28.87
C GLU A 12 6.54 8.33 27.67
N ILE A 13 7.22 7.90 26.60
CA ILE A 13 6.54 7.50 25.37
C ILE A 13 5.74 6.27 25.72
N THR A 14 4.42 6.38 25.67
CA THR A 14 3.52 5.31 26.08
C THR A 14 2.50 5.06 25.00
N PHE A 15 2.26 3.78 24.72
CA PHE A 15 1.23 3.37 23.79
C PHE A 15 -0.08 3.28 24.56
N SER A 16 -1.00 4.20 24.26
CA SER A 16 -2.33 4.16 24.88
C SER A 16 -3.10 2.91 24.45
N ALA A 17 -4.11 2.51 25.23
CA ALA A 17 -5.04 1.45 24.82
C ALA A 17 -5.71 1.77 23.47
N GLY A 18 -5.98 3.06 23.19
CA GLY A 18 -6.50 3.51 21.90
C GLY A 18 -5.50 3.32 20.75
N THR A 19 -4.21 3.54 21.00
CA THR A 19 -3.13 3.30 20.04
C THR A 19 -3.02 1.83 19.69
N PHE A 20 -2.99 0.95 20.70
CA PHE A 20 -3.00 -0.50 20.49
C PHE A 20 -4.25 -0.97 19.74
N ALA A 21 -5.43 -0.48 20.13
CA ALA A 21 -6.68 -0.83 19.45
C ALA A 21 -6.67 -0.39 17.98
N GLY A 22 -6.14 0.80 17.69
CA GLY A 22 -5.95 1.29 16.32
C GLY A 22 -5.07 0.38 15.48
N TYR A 23 -3.90 -0.01 16.00
CA TYR A 23 -3.00 -0.93 15.28
C TYR A 23 -3.56 -2.34 15.14
N TRP A 24 -4.24 -2.87 16.15
CA TRP A 24 -4.91 -4.18 16.05
C TRP A 24 -6.00 -4.17 14.98
N LEU A 25 -6.85 -3.14 14.97
CA LEU A 25 -7.89 -2.97 13.96
C LEU A 25 -7.30 -2.97 12.54
N THR A 26 -6.32 -2.10 12.31
CA THR A 26 -5.67 -1.96 11.01
C THR A 26 -4.91 -3.24 10.60
N GLY A 27 -4.13 -3.82 11.53
CA GLY A 27 -3.34 -5.02 11.28
C GLY A 27 -4.20 -6.25 10.96
N ILE A 28 -5.30 -6.46 11.69
CA ILE A 28 -6.25 -7.55 11.40
C ILE A 28 -6.89 -7.35 10.03
N LEU A 29 -7.33 -6.12 9.70
CA LEU A 29 -7.95 -5.88 8.40
C LEU A 29 -6.96 -6.13 7.25
N TYR A 30 -5.70 -5.72 7.39
CA TYR A 30 -4.64 -6.02 6.42
C TYR A 30 -4.53 -7.52 6.12
N MET A 31 -4.69 -8.39 7.12
CA MET A 31 -4.60 -9.84 6.93
C MET A 31 -5.87 -10.43 6.31
N VAL A 32 -7.03 -9.97 6.76
CA VAL A 32 -8.33 -10.58 6.44
C VAL A 32 -8.90 -10.09 5.12
N LEU A 33 -8.71 -8.81 4.76
CA LEU A 33 -9.30 -8.19 3.58
C LEU A 33 -9.01 -8.96 2.27
N PRO A 34 -7.75 -9.33 1.96
CA PRO A 34 -7.45 -10.05 0.71
C PRO A 34 -8.11 -11.42 0.64
N ILE A 35 -8.20 -12.12 1.78
CA ILE A 35 -8.82 -13.44 1.91
C ILE A 35 -10.32 -13.34 1.64
N VAL A 36 -11.00 -12.39 2.31
CA VAL A 36 -12.43 -12.15 2.12
C VAL A 36 -12.73 -11.73 0.69
N ALA A 37 -11.92 -10.85 0.10
CA ALA A 37 -12.08 -10.43 -1.29
C ALA A 37 -11.97 -11.61 -2.27
N PHE A 38 -10.97 -12.48 -2.08
CA PHE A 38 -10.78 -13.67 -2.93
C PHE A 38 -11.94 -14.66 -2.83
N PHE A 39 -12.40 -14.97 -1.62
CA PHE A 39 -13.56 -15.86 -1.46
C PHE A 39 -14.87 -15.24 -1.94
N THR A 40 -15.00 -13.92 -1.86
CA THR A 40 -16.18 -13.22 -2.38
C THR A 40 -16.25 -13.29 -3.90
N ILE A 41 -15.14 -13.05 -4.62
CA ILE A 41 -15.13 -13.19 -6.09
C ILE A 41 -15.37 -14.64 -6.54
N GLY A 42 -14.94 -15.62 -5.73
CA GLY A 42 -15.21 -17.04 -5.95
C GLY A 42 -16.67 -17.46 -5.83
N ARG A 43 -17.54 -16.61 -5.25
CA ARG A 43 -19.00 -16.87 -5.23
C ARG A 43 -19.69 -16.48 -6.54
N TYR A 44 -19.12 -15.57 -7.31
CA TYR A 44 -19.71 -15.03 -8.53
C TYR A 44 -19.02 -15.53 -9.80
N SER A 45 -17.78 -16.00 -9.68
CA SER A 45 -16.99 -16.52 -10.79
C SER A 45 -16.17 -17.72 -10.35
N LYS A 46 -15.72 -18.56 -11.29
CA LYS A 46 -14.72 -19.61 -11.02
C LYS A 46 -13.39 -18.90 -10.66
N ALA A 47 -13.18 -18.59 -9.38
CA ALA A 47 -11.98 -17.90 -8.90
C ALA A 47 -10.72 -18.63 -9.40
N LYS A 48 -9.84 -17.89 -10.07
CA LYS A 48 -8.64 -18.44 -10.69
C LYS A 48 -7.42 -18.10 -9.83
N TYR A 49 -6.77 -19.13 -9.31
CA TYR A 49 -5.53 -18.99 -8.52
C TYR A 49 -4.36 -18.48 -9.35
N LEU A 50 -4.30 -18.79 -10.65
CA LEU A 50 -3.18 -18.39 -11.50
C LEU A 50 -3.08 -16.87 -11.70
N PRO A 51 -4.16 -16.14 -12.05
CA PRO A 51 -4.17 -14.67 -12.00
C PRO A 51 -3.80 -14.08 -10.64
N LEU A 52 -4.29 -14.67 -9.53
CA LEU A 52 -3.95 -14.24 -8.17
C LEU A 52 -2.42 -14.32 -7.94
N ILE A 53 -1.81 -15.46 -8.23
CA ILE A 53 -0.36 -15.69 -8.10
C ILE A 53 0.41 -14.74 -9.03
N ALA A 54 -0.05 -14.53 -10.26
CA ALA A 54 0.56 -13.59 -11.19
C ALA A 54 0.56 -12.16 -10.62
N GLY A 55 -0.51 -11.74 -9.94
CA GLY A 55 -0.59 -10.46 -9.24
C GLY A 55 0.46 -10.32 -8.14
N ILE A 56 0.59 -11.34 -7.30
CA ILE A 56 1.58 -11.41 -6.21
C ILE A 56 2.99 -11.28 -6.77
N LEU A 57 3.33 -12.10 -7.77
CA LEU A 57 4.67 -12.15 -8.36
C LEU A 57 5.00 -10.85 -9.10
N ALA A 58 4.07 -10.30 -9.88
CA ALA A 58 4.29 -9.05 -10.59
C ALA A 58 4.54 -7.88 -9.64
N TYR A 59 3.76 -7.76 -8.55
CA TYR A 59 4.02 -6.77 -7.49
C TYR A 59 5.40 -6.96 -6.86
N PHE A 60 5.69 -8.17 -6.39
CA PHE A 60 6.92 -8.44 -5.66
C PHE A 60 8.17 -8.19 -6.52
N ILE A 61 8.17 -8.65 -7.78
CA ILE A 61 9.30 -8.46 -8.69
C ILE A 61 9.47 -6.98 -9.04
N SER A 62 8.39 -6.27 -9.37
CA SER A 62 8.46 -4.86 -9.78
C SER A 62 8.91 -3.94 -8.65
N THR A 63 8.39 -4.13 -7.42
CA THR A 63 8.83 -3.37 -6.24
C THR A 63 10.30 -3.62 -5.93
N LYS A 64 10.78 -4.88 -5.98
CA LYS A 64 12.20 -5.19 -5.76
C LYS A 64 13.11 -4.64 -6.85
N LEU A 65 12.64 -4.60 -8.09
CA LEU A 65 13.37 -3.98 -9.20
C LEU A 65 13.45 -2.46 -9.03
N CYS A 66 12.36 -1.82 -8.59
CA CYS A 66 12.35 -0.39 -8.22
C CYS A 66 13.35 -0.10 -7.10
N ASP A 67 13.27 -0.85 -5.99
CA ASP A 67 14.20 -0.75 -4.88
C ASP A 67 15.64 -0.83 -5.39
N LEU A 68 16.00 -1.91 -6.09
CA LEU A 68 17.34 -2.11 -6.62
C LEU A 68 17.81 -0.93 -7.47
N THR A 69 16.93 -0.40 -8.32
CA THR A 69 17.25 0.74 -9.19
C THR A 69 17.59 1.98 -8.37
N VAL A 70 16.80 2.28 -7.34
CA VAL A 70 17.06 3.42 -6.44
C VAL A 70 18.32 3.21 -5.61
N TRP A 71 18.55 2.00 -5.09
CA TRP A 71 19.75 1.68 -4.31
C TRP A 71 21.04 1.83 -5.13
N LEU A 72 21.01 1.52 -6.42
CA LEU A 72 22.15 1.67 -7.32
C LEU A 72 22.35 3.13 -7.75
N LEU A 73 21.29 3.82 -8.17
CA LEU A 73 21.38 5.19 -8.68
C LEU A 73 21.69 6.22 -7.59
N LEU A 74 21.17 5.99 -6.38
CA LEU A 74 21.31 6.91 -5.26
C LEU A 74 22.17 6.31 -4.15
N PHE A 75 23.17 5.48 -4.48
CA PHE A 75 23.93 4.69 -3.50
C PHE A 75 24.44 5.50 -2.29
N SER A 76 24.85 6.76 -2.49
CA SER A 76 25.36 7.66 -1.45
C SER A 76 24.27 8.43 -0.69
N ALA A 77 23.02 8.40 -1.15
CA ALA A 77 21.93 9.14 -0.53
C ALA A 77 21.49 8.50 0.82
N PRO A 78 20.97 9.30 1.76
CA PRO A 78 20.39 8.79 3.00
C PRO A 78 19.26 7.79 2.74
N TYR A 79 19.08 6.84 3.67
CA TYR A 79 18.02 5.81 3.59
C TYR A 79 16.63 6.42 3.35
N ALA A 80 16.28 7.48 4.08
CA ALA A 80 14.98 8.14 3.96
C ALA A 80 14.73 8.71 2.56
N VAL A 81 15.76 9.29 1.92
CA VAL A 81 15.67 9.83 0.55
C VAL A 81 15.43 8.71 -0.45
N LYS A 82 16.13 7.57 -0.29
CA LYS A 82 15.94 6.41 -1.14
C LYS A 82 14.53 5.84 -1.03
N VAL A 83 14.01 5.67 0.18
CA VAL A 83 12.64 5.16 0.39
C VAL A 83 11.60 6.12 -0.19
N ALA A 84 11.76 7.43 0.02
CA ALA A 84 10.86 8.43 -0.54
C ALA A 84 10.83 8.36 -2.08
N ILE A 85 11.99 8.33 -2.72
CA ILE A 85 12.07 8.26 -4.18
C ILE A 85 11.55 6.92 -4.72
N ALA A 86 11.87 5.80 -4.07
CA ALA A 86 11.35 4.49 -4.45
C ALA A 86 9.83 4.44 -4.41
N THR A 87 9.21 5.03 -3.39
CA THR A 87 7.74 5.10 -3.24
C THR A 87 7.09 5.86 -4.40
N GLU A 88 7.72 6.94 -4.87
CA GLU A 88 7.18 7.75 -5.97
C GLU A 88 7.37 7.08 -7.35
N ILE A 89 8.54 6.49 -7.61
CA ILE A 89 8.84 5.95 -8.94
C ILE A 89 8.37 4.50 -9.14
N VAL A 90 7.89 3.83 -8.10
CA VAL A 90 7.45 2.42 -8.17
C VAL A 90 6.37 2.20 -9.25
N CYS A 91 5.54 3.20 -9.51
CA CYS A 91 4.51 3.16 -10.55
C CYS A 91 5.08 2.89 -11.95
N PHE A 92 6.32 3.33 -12.24
CA PHE A 92 6.99 3.05 -13.51
C PHE A 92 7.45 1.60 -13.66
N PHE A 93 7.43 0.81 -12.58
CA PHE A 93 7.74 -0.61 -12.58
C PHE A 93 6.47 -1.46 -12.46
N GLU A 94 5.57 -1.09 -11.55
CA GLU A 94 4.36 -1.85 -11.27
C GLU A 94 3.37 -1.86 -12.43
N GLU A 95 3.13 -0.72 -13.08
CA GLU A 95 2.16 -0.65 -14.18
C GLU A 95 2.62 -1.41 -15.43
N PRO A 96 3.90 -1.32 -15.86
CA PRO A 96 4.40 -2.18 -16.93
C PRO A 96 4.41 -3.66 -16.55
N ALA A 97 4.78 -4.02 -15.31
CA ALA A 97 4.72 -5.42 -14.87
C ALA A 97 3.28 -5.97 -14.91
N ARG A 98 2.31 -5.15 -14.50
CA ARG A 98 0.87 -5.46 -14.61
C ARG A 98 0.43 -5.66 -16.04
N TRP A 99 0.81 -4.76 -16.94
CA TRP A 99 0.53 -4.92 -18.36
C TRP A 99 1.15 -6.20 -18.93
N LEU A 100 2.43 -6.50 -18.62
CA LEU A 100 3.10 -7.70 -19.09
C LEU A 100 2.40 -8.97 -18.60
N ALA A 101 2.00 -9.00 -17.33
CA ALA A 101 1.27 -10.13 -16.75
C ALA A 101 -0.08 -10.38 -17.44
N MET A 102 -0.78 -9.33 -17.87
CA MET A 102 -2.07 -9.42 -18.56
C MET A 102 -1.96 -9.65 -20.07
N LYS A 103 -0.90 -9.11 -20.69
CA LYS A 103 -0.67 -9.23 -22.14
C LYS A 103 -0.30 -10.66 -22.52
N TYR A 104 0.51 -11.34 -21.71
CA TYR A 104 0.94 -12.70 -22.03
C TYR A 104 -0.03 -13.74 -21.47
N PRO A 105 -0.42 -14.74 -22.28
CA PRO A 105 -1.46 -15.71 -21.91
C PRO A 105 -1.04 -16.64 -20.76
N VAL A 106 0.24 -16.64 -20.37
CA VAL A 106 0.81 -17.46 -19.29
C VAL A 106 0.10 -17.26 -17.95
N SER A 107 -0.49 -16.09 -17.72
CA SER A 107 -1.22 -15.77 -16.48
C SER A 107 -2.71 -16.12 -16.54
N ASN A 108 -3.22 -16.54 -17.71
CA ASN A 108 -4.64 -16.84 -17.96
C ASN A 108 -5.62 -15.71 -17.55
N ILE A 109 -5.22 -14.45 -17.76
CA ILE A 109 -6.02 -13.26 -17.45
C ILE A 109 -6.83 -12.87 -18.68
N ILE A 110 -7.93 -13.59 -18.91
CA ILE A 110 -8.76 -13.43 -20.12
C ILE A 110 -10.17 -12.89 -19.83
N THR A 111 -10.60 -12.91 -18.57
CA THR A 111 -11.94 -12.50 -18.11
C THR A 111 -11.85 -11.35 -17.10
N PRO A 112 -12.87 -10.48 -16.97
CA PRO A 112 -12.94 -9.46 -15.90
C PRO A 112 -12.67 -10.02 -14.50
N ALA A 113 -13.28 -11.16 -14.16
CA ALA A 113 -13.06 -11.82 -12.87
C ALA A 113 -11.59 -12.23 -12.63
N ALA A 114 -10.86 -12.60 -13.70
CA ALA A 114 -9.45 -12.95 -13.62
C ALA A 114 -8.59 -11.71 -13.40
N ALA A 115 -8.94 -10.57 -14.01
CA ALA A 115 -8.28 -9.30 -13.76
C ALA A 115 -8.52 -8.80 -12.32
N VAL A 116 -9.71 -9.02 -11.77
CA VAL A 116 -9.98 -8.78 -10.34
C VAL A 116 -9.16 -9.70 -9.45
N CYS A 117 -9.08 -11.01 -9.76
CA CYS A 117 -8.22 -11.94 -9.01
C CYS A 117 -6.75 -11.50 -9.04
N TYR A 118 -6.26 -11.04 -10.19
CA TYR A 118 -4.92 -10.44 -10.31
C TYR A 118 -4.77 -9.22 -9.39
N GLY A 119 -5.72 -8.29 -9.41
CA GLY A 119 -5.72 -7.12 -8.55
C GLY A 119 -5.73 -7.46 -7.07
N ILE A 120 -6.53 -8.46 -6.65
CA ILE A 120 -6.55 -9.00 -5.29
C ILE A 120 -5.19 -9.58 -4.90
N GLY A 121 -4.51 -10.28 -5.81
CA GLY A 121 -3.19 -10.85 -5.55
C GLY A 121 -2.13 -9.77 -5.34
N HIS A 122 -2.12 -8.79 -6.24
CA HIS A 122 -1.22 -7.63 -6.20
C HIS A 122 -1.43 -6.79 -4.92
N ALA A 123 -2.65 -6.33 -4.69
CA ALA A 123 -2.98 -5.53 -3.51
C ALA A 123 -2.92 -6.35 -2.21
N GLY A 124 -3.18 -7.64 -2.30
CA GLY A 124 -3.22 -8.55 -1.15
C GLY A 124 -1.86 -8.83 -0.55
N ILE A 125 -0.83 -9.05 -1.37
CA ILE A 125 0.54 -9.21 -0.85
C ILE A 125 1.03 -7.91 -0.21
N GLU A 126 0.70 -6.75 -0.79
CA GLU A 126 1.00 -5.46 -0.19
C GLU A 126 0.31 -5.32 1.18
N CYS A 127 -0.97 -5.69 1.26
CA CYS A 127 -1.72 -5.68 2.50
C CYS A 127 -1.04 -6.54 3.57
N TRP A 128 -0.63 -7.76 3.23
CA TRP A 128 0.05 -8.63 4.19
C TRP A 128 1.41 -8.09 4.63
N MET A 129 2.20 -7.50 3.72
CA MET A 129 3.47 -6.87 4.06
C MET A 129 3.30 -5.68 5.02
N ARG A 130 2.28 -4.84 4.78
CA ARG A 130 1.93 -3.72 5.66
C ARG A 130 1.37 -4.22 6.99
N GLY A 131 0.52 -5.25 6.99
CA GLY A 131 -0.04 -5.87 8.20
C GLY A 131 1.03 -6.46 9.12
N ILE A 132 2.01 -7.19 8.57
CA ILE A 132 3.18 -7.68 9.34
C ILE A 132 3.95 -6.50 9.96
N SER A 133 4.11 -5.41 9.22
CA SER A 133 4.77 -4.20 9.72
C SER A 133 3.98 -3.53 10.84
N THR A 134 2.64 -3.52 10.76
CA THR A 134 1.75 -3.03 11.82
C THR A 134 1.85 -3.88 13.09
N PHE A 135 1.89 -5.22 12.99
CA PHE A 135 2.07 -6.08 14.16
C PHE A 135 3.43 -5.87 14.83
N ARG A 136 4.49 -5.54 14.07
CA ARG A 136 5.79 -5.17 14.65
C ARG A 136 5.70 -3.89 15.48
N ILE A 137 4.90 -2.91 15.07
CA ILE A 137 4.69 -1.67 15.83
C ILE A 137 4.01 -1.96 17.18
N ILE A 138 3.06 -2.91 17.22
CA ILE A 138 2.47 -3.39 18.47
C ILE A 138 3.55 -3.99 19.37
N GLY A 139 4.44 -4.82 18.82
CA GLY A 139 5.59 -5.35 19.54
C GLY A 139 6.49 -4.25 20.11
N TYR A 140 6.77 -3.19 19.35
CA TYR A 140 7.55 -2.05 19.85
C TYR A 140 6.89 -1.36 21.04
N GLY A 141 5.56 -1.20 21.02
CA GLY A 141 4.83 -0.65 22.17
C GLY A 141 4.94 -1.51 23.42
N GLN A 142 4.88 -2.84 23.27
CA GLN A 142 5.03 -3.80 24.38
C GLN A 142 6.46 -3.82 24.93
N ASP A 143 7.46 -3.79 24.05
CA ASP A 143 8.87 -3.75 24.44
C ASP A 143 9.21 -2.44 25.15
N LEU A 144 8.62 -1.32 24.73
CA LEU A 144 8.79 -0.02 25.37
C LEU A 144 8.21 -0.01 26.80
N GLU A 145 7.04 -0.60 27.01
CA GLU A 145 6.44 -0.76 28.34
C GLU A 145 7.27 -1.68 29.25
N ARG A 146 7.87 -2.72 28.68
CA ARG A 146 8.59 -3.74 29.45
C ARG A 146 10.04 -3.39 29.76
N TYR A 147 10.73 -2.75 28.81
CA TYR A 147 12.19 -2.56 28.85
C TYR A 147 12.59 -1.08 28.79
N GLY A 148 11.65 -0.16 28.61
CA GLY A 148 11.92 1.27 28.53
C GLY A 148 12.59 1.72 27.22
N ILE A 149 12.78 3.03 27.09
CA ILE A 149 13.31 3.64 25.86
C ILE A 149 14.77 3.24 25.57
N GLU A 150 15.54 2.93 26.61
CA GLU A 150 16.94 2.50 26.51
C GLU A 150 17.10 1.25 25.66
N HIS A 151 16.12 0.33 25.67
CA HIS A 151 16.10 -0.85 24.81
C HIS A 151 16.24 -0.51 23.31
N PHE A 152 15.76 0.66 22.91
CA PHE A 152 15.77 1.11 21.52
C PHE A 152 16.93 2.05 21.19
N THR A 153 17.54 2.67 22.20
CA THR A 153 18.55 3.73 22.00
C THR A 153 19.96 3.29 22.38
N ASP A 154 20.13 2.21 23.15
CA ASP A 154 21.43 1.74 23.60
C ASP A 154 22.37 1.43 22.41
N GLY A 155 23.63 1.83 22.57
CA GLY A 155 24.66 1.73 21.53
C GLY A 155 24.48 2.62 20.30
N LYS A 156 23.47 3.51 20.25
CA LYS A 156 23.27 4.46 19.14
C LYS A 156 23.96 5.81 19.40
N THR A 157 24.35 6.49 18.32
CA THR A 157 24.71 7.91 18.39
C THR A 157 23.49 8.75 18.78
N ALA A 158 23.72 9.93 19.35
CA ALA A 158 22.63 10.82 19.79
C ALA A 158 21.62 11.12 18.66
N GLU A 159 22.09 11.42 17.45
CA GLU A 159 21.25 11.66 16.27
C GLU A 159 20.38 10.45 15.88
N ASN A 160 20.96 9.24 15.95
CA ASN A 160 20.24 8.02 15.64
C ASN A 160 19.23 7.65 16.74
N ALA A 161 19.58 7.89 18.00
CA ALA A 161 18.67 7.71 19.13
C ALA A 161 17.47 8.66 19.03
N GLU A 162 17.71 9.93 18.72
CA GLU A 162 16.65 10.93 18.49
C GLU A 162 15.73 10.53 17.32
N THR A 163 16.30 10.04 16.22
CA THR A 163 15.51 9.54 15.08
C THR A 163 14.59 8.36 15.49
N VAL A 164 15.06 7.46 16.35
CA VAL A 164 14.28 6.33 16.86
C VAL A 164 13.20 6.80 17.83
N ILE A 165 13.54 7.69 18.76
CA ILE A 165 12.60 8.34 19.69
C ILE A 165 11.47 9.03 18.93
N ASN A 166 11.79 9.84 17.92
CA ASN A 166 10.81 10.53 17.09
C ASN A 166 9.89 9.56 16.33
N LYS A 167 10.40 8.39 15.92
CA LYS A 167 9.57 7.34 15.29
C LYS A 167 8.64 6.68 16.29
N LEU A 168 9.14 6.32 17.48
CA LEU A 168 8.34 5.74 18.55
C LEU A 168 7.23 6.69 19.00
N GLN A 169 7.54 7.98 19.15
CA GLN A 169 6.55 9.02 19.46
C GLN A 169 5.45 9.07 18.40
N LYS A 170 5.81 9.11 17.11
CA LYS A 170 4.82 9.07 16.01
C LYS A 170 3.93 7.83 16.06
N TYR A 171 4.47 6.68 16.46
CA TYR A 171 3.67 5.47 16.64
C TYR A 171 2.74 5.58 17.84
N ALA A 172 3.24 6.07 18.98
CA ALA A 172 2.45 6.30 20.18
C ALA A 172 1.29 7.27 19.94
N ASP A 173 1.52 8.33 19.17
CA ASP A 173 0.53 9.37 18.80
C ASP A 173 -0.56 8.87 17.85
N THR A 174 -0.43 7.66 17.30
CA THR A 174 -1.44 7.06 16.42
C THR A 174 -2.63 6.55 17.24
N GLY A 175 -3.51 7.45 17.67
CA GLY A 175 -4.72 7.08 18.42
C GLY A 175 -5.73 6.27 17.61
N LEU A 176 -6.78 5.78 18.28
CA LEU A 176 -7.81 4.92 17.69
C LEU A 176 -8.44 5.52 16.42
N PHE A 177 -8.76 6.81 16.44
CA PHE A 177 -9.36 7.49 15.29
C PHE A 177 -8.45 7.48 14.07
N MET A 178 -7.14 7.67 14.28
CA MET A 178 -6.15 7.53 13.20
C MET A 178 -6.07 6.09 12.70
N GLY A 179 -6.17 5.10 13.59
CA GLY A 179 -6.32 3.68 13.21
C GLY A 179 -7.53 3.43 12.30
N VAL A 180 -8.68 4.05 12.58
CA VAL A 180 -9.86 3.97 11.70
C VAL A 180 -9.57 4.59 10.33
N LEU A 181 -8.93 5.76 10.27
CA LEU A 181 -8.57 6.38 8.99
C LEU A 181 -7.57 5.54 8.19
N ASN A 182 -6.54 4.99 8.83
CA ASN A 182 -5.58 4.08 8.19
C ASN A 182 -6.29 2.84 7.62
N THR A 183 -7.30 2.35 8.32
CA THR A 183 -8.12 1.22 7.90
C THR A 183 -8.98 1.55 6.67
N LEU A 184 -9.55 2.76 6.61
CA LEU A 184 -10.28 3.22 5.43
C LEU A 184 -9.35 3.45 4.24
N ASP A 185 -8.19 4.08 4.48
CA ASP A 185 -7.17 4.30 3.47
C ASP A 185 -6.68 2.99 2.85
N LEU A 186 -6.47 1.96 3.68
CA LEU A 186 -6.19 0.59 3.24
C LEU A 186 -7.26 0.06 2.27
N ILE A 187 -8.55 0.14 2.63
CA ILE A 187 -9.64 -0.37 1.78
C ILE A 187 -9.64 0.35 0.43
N VAL A 188 -9.42 1.67 0.44
CA VAL A 188 -9.35 2.49 -0.76
C VAL A 188 -8.14 2.11 -1.61
N ALA A 189 -6.95 2.00 -1.03
CA ALA A 189 -5.74 1.58 -1.73
C ALA A 189 -5.92 0.18 -2.36
N PHE A 190 -6.49 -0.77 -1.62
CA PHE A 190 -6.80 -2.10 -2.12
C PHE A 190 -7.75 -2.07 -3.33
N GLY A 191 -8.83 -1.29 -3.24
CA GLY A 191 -9.77 -1.08 -4.35
C GLY A 191 -9.13 -0.37 -5.55
N PHE A 192 -8.21 0.56 -5.30
CA PHE A 192 -7.48 1.30 -6.32
C PHE A 192 -6.60 0.39 -7.19
N HIS A 193 -5.84 -0.54 -6.59
CA HIS A 193 -5.03 -1.51 -7.36
C HIS A 193 -5.89 -2.49 -8.17
N ILE A 194 -7.07 -2.87 -7.66
CA ILE A 194 -8.06 -3.63 -8.43
C ILE A 194 -8.59 -2.79 -9.59
N ALA A 195 -8.93 -1.52 -9.36
CA ALA A 195 -9.42 -0.63 -10.41
C ALA A 195 -8.38 -0.46 -11.53
N LEU A 196 -7.11 -0.17 -11.21
CA LEU A 196 -6.07 -0.09 -12.24
C LEU A 196 -5.85 -1.41 -12.99
N SER A 197 -5.98 -2.54 -12.31
CA SER A 197 -5.97 -3.86 -12.95
C SER A 197 -7.09 -3.98 -14.00
N MET A 198 -8.29 -3.49 -13.69
CA MET A 198 -9.40 -3.44 -14.63
C MET A 198 -9.17 -2.46 -15.79
N LEU A 199 -8.59 -1.28 -15.53
CA LEU A 199 -8.23 -0.31 -16.56
C LEU A 199 -7.29 -0.93 -17.60
N ILE A 200 -6.19 -1.54 -17.13
CA ILE A 200 -5.20 -2.18 -18.01
C ILE A 200 -5.85 -3.33 -18.78
N PHE A 201 -6.58 -4.21 -18.10
CA PHE A 201 -7.24 -5.35 -18.73
C PHE A 201 -8.21 -4.94 -19.84
N ARG A 202 -9.05 -3.93 -19.62
CA ARG A 202 -10.04 -3.46 -20.60
C ARG A 202 -9.39 -2.73 -21.77
N LYS A 203 -8.33 -1.97 -21.52
CA LYS A 203 -7.73 -1.08 -22.50
C LYS A 203 -6.55 -1.66 -23.26
N MET A 204 -5.95 -2.77 -22.81
CA MET A 204 -4.73 -3.34 -23.42
C MET A 204 -4.87 -3.76 -24.88
N LYS A 205 -6.10 -3.99 -25.36
CA LYS A 205 -6.37 -4.36 -26.76
C LYS A 205 -6.53 -3.15 -27.68
N GLU A 206 -6.61 -1.93 -27.15
CA GLU A 206 -6.72 -0.72 -27.97
C GLU A 206 -5.37 -0.40 -28.67
N GLN A 207 -5.41 0.02 -29.94
CA GLN A 207 -4.20 0.27 -30.74
C GLN A 207 -3.23 1.28 -30.11
N ASN A 208 -3.74 2.25 -29.34
CA ASN A 208 -2.94 3.29 -28.70
C ASN A 208 -2.67 3.04 -27.21
N PHE A 209 -2.84 1.81 -26.73
CA PHE A 209 -2.67 1.46 -25.31
C PHE A 209 -1.36 1.99 -24.71
N LEU A 210 -0.22 1.69 -25.35
CA LEU A 210 1.10 2.08 -24.84
C LEU A 210 1.33 3.60 -24.80
N LYS A 211 0.61 4.37 -25.62
CA LYS A 211 0.77 5.83 -25.73
C LYS A 211 -0.24 6.59 -24.89
N ARG A 212 -1.35 5.96 -24.49
CA ARG A 212 -2.46 6.60 -23.79
C ARG A 212 -2.73 5.98 -22.43
N TRP A 213 -3.04 4.69 -22.41
CA TRP A 213 -3.61 4.02 -21.23
C TRP A 213 -2.56 3.55 -20.25
N LEU A 214 -1.41 3.06 -20.72
CA LEU A 214 -0.30 2.72 -19.83
C LEU A 214 0.31 3.97 -19.15
N PRO A 215 0.62 5.07 -19.86
CA PRO A 215 1.06 6.31 -19.21
C PRO A 215 0.00 6.90 -18.27
N LEU A 216 -1.29 6.80 -18.62
CA LEU A 216 -2.37 7.22 -17.73
C LEU A 216 -2.41 6.37 -16.44
N ALA A 217 -2.25 5.05 -16.53
CA ALA A 217 -2.19 4.19 -15.35
C ALA A 217 -1.00 4.56 -14.44
N VAL A 218 0.18 4.78 -15.04
CA VAL A 218 1.37 5.27 -14.32
C VAL A 218 1.10 6.62 -13.66
N LEU A 219 0.48 7.56 -14.37
CA LEU A 219 0.14 8.88 -13.83
C LEU A 219 -0.86 8.79 -12.68
N LEU A 220 -1.92 8.00 -12.81
CA LEU A 220 -2.93 7.83 -11.76
C LEU A 220 -2.31 7.21 -10.51
N HIS A 221 -1.43 6.23 -10.67
CA HIS A 221 -0.68 5.65 -9.56
C HIS A 221 0.29 6.64 -8.94
N TYR A 222 1.07 7.34 -9.75
CA TYR A 222 1.94 8.41 -9.25
C TYR A 222 1.16 9.45 -8.45
N VAL A 223 -0.01 9.88 -8.92
CA VAL A 223 -0.88 10.83 -8.20
C VAL A 223 -1.38 10.27 -6.86
N MET A 224 -1.70 8.98 -6.80
CA MET A 224 -2.09 8.30 -5.55
C MET A 224 -0.96 8.32 -4.51
N ASN A 225 0.31 8.22 -4.93
CA ASN A 225 1.46 8.27 -4.03
C ASN A 225 1.87 9.70 -3.69
N ALA A 226 2.02 10.54 -4.72
CA ALA A 226 2.58 11.87 -4.63
C ALA A 226 1.70 12.84 -3.85
N LEU A 227 0.37 12.79 -3.98
CA LEU A 227 -0.50 13.75 -3.27
C LEU A 227 -0.46 13.57 -1.74
N PRO A 228 -0.67 12.36 -1.17
CA PRO A 228 -0.45 12.13 0.25
C PRO A 228 0.99 12.40 0.67
N GLY A 229 1.98 12.02 -0.16
CA GLY A 229 3.39 12.31 0.06
C GLY A 229 3.67 13.80 0.25
N LEU A 230 3.15 14.65 -0.63
CA LEU A 230 3.26 16.12 -0.53
C LEU A 230 2.53 16.67 0.70
N VAL A 231 1.34 16.17 1.00
CA VAL A 231 0.58 16.60 2.18
C VAL A 231 1.27 16.20 3.49
N SER A 232 2.06 15.12 3.49
CA SER A 232 2.81 14.68 4.66
C SER A 232 3.80 15.73 5.19
N PHE A 233 4.26 16.67 4.34
CA PHE A 233 5.11 17.80 4.77
C PHE A 233 4.39 18.77 5.71
N SER A 234 3.05 18.72 5.80
CA SER A 234 2.30 19.49 6.80
C SER A 234 2.48 18.97 8.24
N GLY A 235 3.00 17.76 8.41
CA GLY A 235 3.07 17.09 9.72
C GLY A 235 1.72 16.59 10.26
N ASN A 236 0.61 16.84 9.54
CA ASN A 236 -0.73 16.44 9.96
C ASN A 236 -1.11 15.09 9.35
N MET A 237 -0.99 14.03 10.16
CA MET A 237 -1.33 12.66 9.76
C MET A 237 -2.79 12.50 9.29
N TYR A 238 -3.73 13.23 9.90
CA TYR A 238 -5.14 13.19 9.50
C TYR A 238 -5.33 13.75 8.09
N LEU A 239 -4.68 14.87 7.80
CA LEU A 239 -4.76 15.49 6.49
C LEU A 239 -4.17 14.57 5.41
N THR A 240 -3.03 13.93 5.69
CA THR A 240 -2.41 12.95 4.78
C THR A 240 -3.36 11.80 4.46
N SER A 241 -3.97 11.16 5.47
CA SER A 241 -4.89 10.03 5.23
C SER A 241 -6.17 10.45 4.54
N ILE A 242 -6.75 11.60 4.89
CA ILE A 242 -7.95 12.12 4.21
C ILE A 242 -7.65 12.42 2.74
N THR A 243 -6.51 13.04 2.44
CA THR A 243 -6.07 13.26 1.06
C THR A 243 -5.92 11.95 0.30
N SER A 244 -5.29 10.93 0.91
CA SER A 244 -5.13 9.61 0.30
C SER A 244 -6.48 8.96 -0.02
N ILE A 245 -7.41 8.94 0.94
CA ILE A 245 -8.76 8.41 0.77
C ILE A 245 -9.50 9.12 -0.36
N ILE A 246 -9.52 10.46 -0.37
CA ILE A 246 -10.25 11.24 -1.38
C ILE A 246 -9.64 11.03 -2.77
N THR A 247 -8.32 11.08 -2.88
CA THR A 247 -7.59 10.85 -4.13
C THR A 247 -7.88 9.45 -4.67
N GLY A 248 -7.75 8.42 -3.83
CA GLY A 248 -7.99 7.03 -4.22
C GLY A 248 -9.44 6.79 -4.66
N LEU A 249 -10.43 7.29 -3.93
CA LEU A 249 -11.84 7.22 -4.32
C LEU A 249 -12.11 7.95 -5.64
N GLY A 250 -11.52 9.13 -5.83
CA GLY A 250 -11.61 9.89 -7.08
C GLY A 250 -11.05 9.13 -8.27
N ILE A 251 -9.88 8.50 -8.11
CA ILE A 251 -9.25 7.67 -9.15
C ILE A 251 -10.08 6.42 -9.42
N ILE A 252 -10.57 5.72 -8.40
CA ILE A 252 -11.45 4.55 -8.58
C ILE A 252 -12.70 4.93 -9.38
N ALA A 253 -13.35 6.06 -9.04
CA ALA A 253 -14.53 6.54 -9.75
C ALA A 253 -14.21 6.92 -11.21
N LEU A 254 -13.05 7.55 -11.45
CA LEU A 254 -12.58 7.86 -12.80
C LEU A 254 -12.34 6.57 -13.60
N ILE A 255 -11.63 5.60 -13.05
CA ILE A 255 -11.36 4.32 -13.70
C ILE A 255 -12.64 3.55 -13.96
N TYR A 256 -13.58 3.54 -13.02
CA TYR A 256 -14.89 2.93 -13.19
C TYR A 256 -15.59 3.48 -14.44
N ARG A 257 -15.48 4.79 -14.72
CA ARG A 257 -16.00 5.39 -15.95
C ARG A 257 -15.18 5.02 -17.19
N LEU A 258 -13.85 5.06 -17.09
CA LEU A 258 -12.97 4.83 -18.24
C LEU A 258 -12.92 3.37 -18.71
N ALA A 259 -13.12 2.42 -17.80
CA ALA A 259 -13.01 0.98 -18.06
C ALA A 259 -14.36 0.30 -18.30
N ASP A 260 -15.45 1.06 -18.44
CA ASP A 260 -16.82 0.54 -18.53
C ASP A 260 -17.15 -0.37 -17.33
N GLY A 261 -16.93 0.16 -16.12
CA GLY A 261 -16.98 -0.62 -14.88
C GLY A 261 -18.30 -1.35 -14.66
N ARG A 262 -19.42 -0.80 -15.14
CA ARG A 262 -20.72 -1.49 -15.10
C ARG A 262 -20.71 -2.79 -15.90
N GLU A 263 -20.22 -2.76 -17.13
CA GLU A 263 -20.10 -3.96 -17.98
C GLU A 263 -19.17 -4.99 -17.36
N CYS A 264 -18.08 -4.54 -16.72
CA CYS A 264 -17.16 -5.42 -16.00
C CYS A 264 -17.84 -6.11 -14.82
N ILE A 265 -18.62 -5.38 -14.02
CA ILE A 265 -19.37 -5.93 -12.88
C ILE A 265 -20.45 -6.90 -13.37
N ASP A 266 -21.20 -6.50 -14.40
CA ASP A 266 -22.26 -7.33 -14.99
C ASP A 266 -21.67 -8.66 -15.48
N GLY A 267 -20.52 -8.65 -16.18
CA GLY A 267 -19.84 -9.86 -16.64
C GLY A 267 -19.21 -10.72 -15.52
N ILE A 268 -19.06 -10.18 -14.31
CA ILE A 268 -18.64 -10.95 -13.12
C ILE A 268 -19.85 -11.58 -12.43
N LEU A 269 -20.94 -10.83 -12.27
CA LEU A 269 -22.13 -11.28 -11.55
C LEU A 269 -22.99 -12.24 -12.39
N PHE A 270 -22.98 -12.04 -13.71
CA PHE A 270 -23.78 -12.78 -14.68
C PHE A 270 -22.86 -13.29 -15.81
N PRO A 271 -21.92 -14.20 -15.50
CA PRO A 271 -21.03 -14.75 -16.51
C PRO A 271 -21.84 -15.54 -17.54
N ASP A 272 -21.48 -15.40 -18.82
CA ASP A 272 -22.10 -16.19 -19.89
C ASP A 272 -21.91 -17.69 -19.60
N ILE A 273 -23.00 -18.46 -19.69
CA ILE A 273 -23.09 -19.87 -19.28
C ILE A 273 -22.16 -20.79 -20.12
N THR A 274 -21.49 -20.25 -21.14
CA THR A 274 -20.64 -20.99 -22.08
C THR A 274 -19.14 -21.04 -21.74
N GLU A 275 -18.68 -20.49 -20.61
CA GLU A 275 -17.25 -20.52 -20.17
C GLU A 275 -16.87 -21.60 -19.11
#